data_AF-A0A429DNF3-F1
#
_entry.id   AF-A0A429DNF3-F1
#
_cell.length_a   1.000
_cell.length_b   1.000
_cell.length_c   1.000
_cell.angle_alpha   90.00
_cell.angle_beta   90.00
_cell.angle_gamma   90.00
#
_symmetry.space_group_name_H-M   'P 1'
#
loop_
_entity.id
_entity.type
_entity.pdbx_description
1 polymer ?
#
loop_
_entity_poly.entity_id
_entity_poly.type
_entity_poly.pdbx_seq_one_letter_code
_entity_poly.pdbx_strand_id
1 'polypeptide(L)'
;MPASTQNLEPGKVHPGDATALFDLVLTDQADDRGRFGISVQPIALEPVPCSPPPSPLDVDAARNAPAEQPVDEPAAERSAPAEPAAGEPETELELTAEQAMEQTDIQIEHTPESGTLLFGSVKGDGSWDAMVKAGFRWRGARKNSGLPEGTLYIPQSRDRPAKRYMINGSAKALREAGFSVWVSINDTPRDHEQVVADKRERLEERVDRLEDLTERRLSKADGYRARHDQISERFAFGQPILVGHHSERRARKDQERMHTAMRNESAELDKAERSARAAAVTQANLDREHEHPAKITRKIEKLEADLRDVRRRLDGHTRRHLGADGKTVYYVENHPPATGTHREALLAKIPYLEGELDYDRKRLEAAKASGKFTIVDPDEMKPGRMLAYWGGVGPIVRVNKKSVTVRSQHGWTNTVQLERVRQVRDATPEEARHWAQVEADHKVRVAADKAKQKEREARWAAGLR
;
A
#
# COMPACT_ATOMS: atom_id res chain seq x y z
N MET A 1 -47.37 1.63 14.20
CA MET A 1 -46.24 1.72 15.15
C MET A 1 -45.39 2.92 14.72
N PRO A 2 -45.48 4.07 15.41
CA PRO A 2 -44.68 5.24 15.06
C PRO A 2 -43.22 5.02 15.47
N ALA A 3 -42.29 5.40 14.59
CA ALA A 3 -40.86 5.31 14.83
C ALA A 3 -40.44 6.33 15.90
N SER A 4 -39.85 5.81 16.97
CA SER A 4 -39.36 6.56 18.12
C SER A 4 -38.24 7.52 17.75
N THR A 5 -38.44 8.80 18.06
CA THR A 5 -37.39 9.83 18.11
C THR A 5 -36.49 9.55 19.32
N GLN A 6 -35.20 9.31 19.10
CA GLN A 6 -34.19 9.37 20.16
C GLN A 6 -33.29 10.58 19.92
N ASN A 7 -33.44 11.57 20.79
CA ASN A 7 -32.56 12.72 20.91
C ASN A 7 -31.21 12.25 21.50
N LEU A 8 -30.10 12.51 20.83
CA LEU A 8 -28.77 12.44 21.43
C LEU A 8 -28.40 13.79 22.05
N GLU A 9 -28.00 13.78 23.32
CA GLU A 9 -27.46 14.94 24.04
C GLU A 9 -26.09 15.38 23.48
N PRO A 10 -25.76 16.69 23.48
CA PRO A 10 -24.50 17.19 22.94
C PRO A 10 -23.41 17.21 24.02
N GLY A 11 -22.36 16.39 23.85
CA GLY A 11 -21.23 16.39 24.79
C GLY A 11 -19.95 15.74 24.25
N LYS A 12 -18.97 16.60 23.93
CA LYS A 12 -17.52 16.36 23.71
C LYS A 12 -17.10 15.68 22.40
N VAL A 13 -16.77 16.50 21.41
CA VAL A 13 -15.95 16.14 20.24
C VAL A 13 -14.64 16.94 20.28
N HIS A 14 -13.51 16.25 20.07
CA HIS A 14 -12.14 16.80 20.05
C HIS A 14 -11.90 17.72 18.84
N PRO A 15 -10.99 18.72 18.95
CA PRO A 15 -10.71 19.65 17.85
C PRO A 15 -9.83 18.95 16.81
N GLY A 16 -10.45 18.48 15.72
CA GLY A 16 -9.78 17.81 14.60
C GLY A 16 -10.67 17.54 13.39
N ASP A 17 -11.99 17.47 13.59
CA ASP A 17 -12.94 17.14 12.52
C ASP A 17 -13.84 18.34 12.18
N ALA A 18 -13.39 19.21 11.27
CA ALA A 18 -14.22 20.27 10.72
C ALA A 18 -15.14 19.70 9.63
N THR A 19 -16.23 19.05 10.04
CA THR A 19 -17.35 18.71 9.14
C THR A 19 -18.39 19.82 9.29
N ALA A 20 -18.62 20.61 8.24
CA ALA A 20 -19.64 21.64 8.22
C ALA A 20 -21.04 21.01 8.44
N LEU A 21 -21.73 21.43 9.50
CA LEU A 21 -23.12 21.04 9.77
C LEU A 21 -24.06 21.82 8.83
N PHE A 22 -24.87 21.09 8.07
CA PHE A 22 -25.94 21.64 7.22
C PHE A 22 -27.28 21.11 7.72
N ASP A 23 -28.30 21.95 7.78
CA ASP A 23 -29.67 21.52 8.04
C ASP A 23 -30.38 21.18 6.72
N LEU A 24 -31.08 20.04 6.70
CA LEU A 24 -31.95 19.63 5.61
C LEU A 24 -33.36 20.12 5.91
N VAL A 25 -33.84 21.10 5.15
CA VAL A 25 -35.21 21.63 5.28
C VAL A 25 -36.05 21.16 4.08
N LEU A 26 -37.08 20.37 4.38
CA LEU A 26 -38.12 19.99 3.41
C LEU A 26 -39.08 21.18 3.21
N THR A 27 -39.25 21.58 1.96
CA THR A 27 -40.24 22.62 1.62
C THR A 27 -41.63 21.99 1.45
N ASP A 28 -42.64 22.56 2.12
CA ASP A 28 -44.03 22.05 2.14
C ASP A 28 -44.87 22.49 0.91
N GLN A 29 -44.23 23.10 -0.09
CA GLN A 29 -44.89 23.45 -1.35
C GLN A 29 -44.28 22.67 -2.51
N ALA A 30 -45.16 21.96 -3.23
CA ALA A 30 -44.82 21.26 -4.45
C ALA A 30 -44.64 22.26 -5.60
N ASP A 31 -43.68 21.99 -6.49
CA ASP A 31 -43.54 22.71 -7.75
C ASP A 31 -44.71 22.39 -8.71
N ASP A 32 -44.84 23.12 -9.84
CA ASP A 32 -45.95 22.99 -10.82
C ASP A 32 -46.05 21.59 -11.47
N ARG A 33 -45.18 20.66 -11.08
CA ARG A 33 -45.13 19.26 -11.51
C ARG A 33 -45.34 18.27 -10.35
N GLY A 34 -45.74 18.74 -9.16
CA GLY A 34 -46.10 17.92 -8.02
C GLY A 34 -44.91 17.31 -7.26
N ARG A 35 -43.69 17.85 -7.38
CA ARG A 35 -42.51 17.39 -6.64
C ARG A 35 -42.16 18.36 -5.51
N PHE A 36 -41.90 17.78 -4.34
CA PHE A 36 -41.42 18.52 -3.17
C PHE A 36 -39.89 18.64 -3.20
N GLY A 37 -39.38 19.85 -3.05
CA GLY A 37 -37.95 20.13 -3.04
C GLY A 37 -37.32 19.98 -1.66
N ILE A 38 -36.11 19.40 -1.61
CA ILE A 38 -35.23 19.43 -0.44
C ILE A 38 -34.22 20.56 -0.64
N SER A 39 -34.18 21.52 0.28
CA SER A 39 -33.16 22.58 0.28
C SER A 39 -32.19 22.36 1.45
N VAL A 40 -30.90 22.60 1.19
CA VAL A 40 -29.83 22.48 2.17
C VAL A 40 -29.37 23.89 2.52
N GLN A 41 -29.52 24.28 3.79
CA GLN A 41 -29.12 25.61 4.27
C GLN A 41 -27.91 25.47 5.23
N PRO A 42 -26.87 26.30 5.09
CA PRO A 42 -25.78 26.33 6.05
C PRO A 42 -26.23 26.99 7.36
N ILE A 43 -25.86 26.40 8.50
CA ILE A 43 -26.11 26.98 9.83
C ILE A 43 -25.17 28.18 10.02
N ALA A 44 -25.73 29.37 10.24
CA ALA A 44 -24.95 30.56 10.56
C ALA A 44 -24.36 30.43 11.98
N LEU A 45 -23.06 30.14 12.07
CA LEU A 45 -22.28 30.27 13.30
C LEU A 45 -21.77 31.71 13.41
N GLU A 46 -22.16 32.42 14.47
CA GLU A 46 -21.60 33.74 14.77
C GLU A 46 -20.08 33.65 15.02
N PRO A 47 -19.27 34.60 14.51
CA PRO A 47 -17.82 34.55 14.66
C PRO A 47 -17.40 34.87 16.11
N VAL A 48 -16.76 33.91 16.76
CA VAL A 48 -16.03 34.13 18.02
C VAL A 48 -14.78 34.97 17.71
N PRO A 49 -14.46 36.04 18.47
CA PRO A 49 -13.27 36.85 18.22
C PRO A 49 -12.00 36.04 18.49
N CYS A 50 -11.26 35.73 17.42
CA CYS A 50 -9.95 35.09 17.48
C CYS A 50 -8.89 36.17 17.71
N SER A 51 -8.09 36.04 18.77
CA SER A 51 -6.93 36.89 19.01
C SER A 51 -5.88 36.66 17.90
N PRO A 52 -5.24 37.70 17.33
CA PRO A 52 -4.28 37.53 16.25
C PRO A 52 -2.97 36.86 16.74
N PRO A 53 -2.30 36.05 15.89
CA PRO A 53 -0.98 35.52 16.22
C PRO A 53 0.09 36.64 16.24
N PRO A 54 1.19 36.48 17.01
CA PRO A 54 2.23 37.50 17.09
C PRO A 54 2.95 37.70 15.77
N SER A 55 3.33 38.96 15.52
CA SER A 55 4.06 39.45 14.35
C SER A 55 5.44 38.79 14.20
N PRO A 56 6.01 38.69 12.98
CA PRO A 56 7.27 37.99 12.72
C PRO A 56 8.54 38.71 13.21
N LEU A 57 8.43 39.71 14.08
CA LEU A 57 9.57 40.45 14.65
C LEU A 57 9.98 39.97 16.05
N ASP A 58 9.21 39.07 16.68
CA ASP A 58 9.49 38.58 18.04
C ASP A 58 10.24 37.24 18.09
N VAL A 59 10.53 36.61 16.92
CA VAL A 59 11.20 35.30 16.86
C VAL A 59 12.72 35.41 16.69
N ASP A 60 13.21 36.54 16.18
CA ASP A 60 14.65 36.77 15.96
C ASP A 60 15.39 37.28 17.22
N ALA A 61 14.67 37.84 18.21
CA ALA A 61 15.26 38.29 19.47
C ALA A 61 15.63 37.13 20.43
N ALA A 62 15.03 35.95 20.26
CA ALA A 62 15.32 34.77 21.10
C ALA A 62 16.48 33.90 20.57
N ARG A 63 17.01 34.20 19.37
CA ARG A 63 18.09 33.43 18.72
C ARG A 63 19.46 34.10 18.73
N ASN A 64 19.55 35.38 19.05
CA ASN A 64 20.79 36.18 19.06
C ASN A 64 21.12 36.72 20.47
N ALA A 65 21.18 35.84 21.47
CA ALA A 65 21.89 36.16 22.71
C ALA A 65 23.41 35.98 22.48
N PRO A 66 24.26 36.99 22.75
CA PRO A 66 25.69 36.87 22.55
C PRO A 66 26.30 35.92 23.60
N ALA A 67 27.06 34.94 23.13
CA ALA A 67 27.85 34.04 23.96
C ALA A 67 28.94 34.83 24.71
N GLU A 68 28.99 34.66 26.02
CA GLU A 68 30.08 35.13 26.88
C GLU A 68 31.41 34.51 26.42
N GLN A 69 32.38 35.36 26.12
CA GLN A 69 33.76 34.96 25.81
C GLN A 69 34.47 34.54 27.10
N PRO A 70 35.27 33.46 27.11
CA PRO A 70 36.09 33.13 28.26
C PRO A 70 37.28 34.10 28.33
N VAL A 71 37.54 34.58 29.55
CA VAL A 71 38.61 35.52 29.89
C VAL A 71 39.94 34.75 29.95
N ASP A 72 40.92 35.22 29.19
CA ASP A 72 42.33 34.87 29.30
C ASP A 72 42.93 35.48 30.58
N GLU A 73 43.64 34.69 31.40
CA GLU A 73 44.74 35.14 32.28
C GLU A 73 45.66 33.94 32.64
N PRO A 74 46.95 34.17 32.99
CA PRO A 74 48.06 33.52 32.28
C PRO A 74 48.88 32.48 33.09
N ALA A 75 49.82 31.89 32.36
CA ALA A 75 50.74 30.82 32.74
C ALA A 75 51.50 30.99 34.07
N ALA A 76 51.63 29.87 34.80
CA ALA A 76 52.66 29.66 35.80
C ALA A 76 53.30 28.26 35.61
N GLU A 77 54.59 28.25 35.30
CA GLU A 77 55.47 27.08 35.32
C GLU A 77 55.45 26.37 36.68
N ARG A 78 55.52 25.03 36.68
CA ARG A 78 56.40 24.23 37.55
C ARG A 78 56.35 22.73 37.21
N SER A 79 57.53 22.23 36.84
CA SER A 79 58.18 21.03 37.39
C SER A 79 57.51 19.66 37.18
N ALA A 80 58.17 18.81 36.38
CA ALA A 80 58.21 17.35 36.60
C ALA A 80 58.76 17.06 38.02
N PRO A 81 58.37 15.97 38.70
CA PRO A 81 59.03 14.69 38.44
C PRO A 81 58.20 13.41 38.69
N ALA A 82 58.82 12.29 38.27
CA ALA A 82 58.75 10.93 38.82
C ALA A 82 57.65 9.96 38.32
N GLU A 83 58.12 8.92 37.62
CA GLU A 83 57.48 7.60 37.54
C GLU A 83 57.16 7.05 38.94
N PRO A 84 56.12 6.21 39.04
CA PRO A 84 56.44 4.84 39.44
C PRO A 84 55.68 3.75 38.68
N ALA A 85 56.46 2.73 38.32
CA ALA A 85 56.20 1.30 38.53
C ALA A 85 54.89 0.67 38.00
N ALA A 86 55.07 -0.15 36.95
CA ALA A 86 54.57 -1.52 36.82
C ALA A 86 53.27 -1.87 37.56
N GLY A 87 52.14 -1.70 36.86
CA GLY A 87 50.93 -2.47 37.06
C GLY A 87 50.66 -3.28 35.79
N GLU A 88 50.47 -4.58 35.95
CA GLU A 88 50.21 -5.57 34.90
C GLU A 88 49.06 -5.12 33.96
N PRO A 89 49.09 -5.47 32.66
CA PRO A 89 47.95 -5.20 31.80
C PRO A 89 46.80 -6.09 32.29
N GLU A 90 45.74 -5.49 32.82
CA GLU A 90 44.46 -6.15 32.94
C GLU A 90 44.06 -6.60 31.54
N THR A 91 44.21 -7.89 31.30
CA THR A 91 43.71 -8.59 30.13
C THR A 91 42.20 -8.43 30.13
N GLU A 92 41.70 -7.41 29.44
CA GLU A 92 40.34 -7.41 28.89
C GLU A 92 40.27 -8.59 27.92
N LEU A 93 39.88 -9.75 28.45
CA LEU A 93 39.60 -10.95 27.67
C LEU A 93 38.45 -10.63 26.72
N GLU A 94 38.78 -10.33 25.47
CA GLU A 94 37.83 -10.29 24.37
C GLU A 94 37.17 -11.68 24.28
N LEU A 95 35.96 -11.80 24.84
CA LEU A 95 35.12 -12.99 24.75
C LEU A 95 34.95 -13.34 23.26
N THR A 96 35.21 -14.60 22.90
CA THR A 96 34.99 -15.07 21.53
C THR A 96 33.50 -14.98 21.19
N ALA A 97 33.15 -14.87 19.90
CA ALA A 97 31.76 -14.77 19.46
C ALA A 97 30.88 -15.93 19.99
N GLU A 98 31.46 -17.13 20.15
CA GLU A 98 30.79 -18.30 20.72
C GLU A 98 30.48 -18.12 22.22
N GLN A 99 31.42 -17.57 23.00
CA GLN A 99 31.22 -17.31 24.44
C GLN A 99 30.23 -16.16 24.69
N ALA A 100 30.19 -15.16 23.80
CA ALA A 100 29.18 -14.10 23.83
C ALA A 100 27.77 -14.64 23.49
N MET A 101 27.67 -15.63 22.60
CA MET A 101 26.39 -16.29 22.28
C MET A 101 25.87 -17.14 23.46
N GLU A 102 26.73 -17.80 24.23
CA GLU A 102 26.34 -18.55 25.43
C GLU A 102 25.79 -17.67 26.56
N GLN A 103 26.13 -16.38 26.59
CA GLN A 103 25.61 -15.40 27.55
C GLN A 103 24.42 -14.58 27.03
N THR A 104 23.88 -14.89 25.85
CA THR A 104 22.75 -14.13 25.28
C THR A 104 21.42 -14.80 25.58
N ASP A 105 20.50 -14.05 26.20
CA ASP A 105 19.14 -14.52 26.49
C ASP A 105 18.29 -14.55 25.22
N ILE A 106 18.51 -13.59 24.30
CA ILE A 106 17.67 -13.36 23.13
C ILE A 106 18.51 -13.09 21.89
N GLN A 107 18.14 -13.72 20.77
CA GLN A 107 18.79 -13.55 19.48
C GLN A 107 17.80 -13.00 18.44
N ILE A 108 18.17 -11.94 17.74
CA ILE A 108 17.43 -11.41 16.59
C ILE A 108 18.23 -11.70 15.34
N GLU A 109 17.72 -12.60 14.51
CA GLU A 109 18.36 -12.98 13.25
C GLU A 109 17.54 -12.49 12.06
N HIS A 110 18.22 -11.94 11.07
CA HIS A 110 17.65 -11.66 9.77
C HIS A 110 18.39 -12.41 8.67
N THR A 111 17.65 -13.28 7.98
CA THR A 111 18.07 -13.89 6.72
C THR A 111 17.02 -13.62 5.65
N PRO A 112 17.38 -13.60 4.35
CA PRO A 112 16.39 -13.41 3.31
C PRO A 112 15.40 -14.58 3.23
N GLU A 113 15.85 -15.81 3.53
CA GLU A 113 15.01 -17.02 3.49
C GLU A 113 13.95 -17.07 4.60
N SER A 114 14.35 -16.75 5.82
CA SER A 114 13.50 -16.91 7.00
C SER A 114 12.86 -15.58 7.42
N GLY A 115 13.40 -14.45 6.97
CA GLY A 115 13.01 -13.11 7.39
C GLY A 115 13.67 -12.73 8.71
N THR A 116 13.07 -11.77 9.43
CA THR A 116 13.54 -11.39 10.78
C THR A 116 12.80 -12.22 11.82
N LEU A 117 13.56 -12.98 12.58
CA LEU A 117 13.09 -13.87 13.64
C LEU A 117 13.74 -13.50 14.96
N LEU A 118 13.05 -13.84 16.03
CA LEU A 118 13.55 -13.72 17.38
C LEU A 118 13.53 -15.10 18.04
N PHE A 119 14.71 -15.53 18.50
CA PHE A 119 14.95 -16.76 19.22
C PHE A 119 15.27 -16.48 20.69
N GLY A 120 15.05 -17.47 21.55
CA GLY A 120 15.33 -17.35 23.00
C GLY A 120 14.20 -16.72 23.84
N SER A 121 13.14 -16.18 23.24
CA SER A 121 12.00 -15.65 24.02
C SER A 121 11.18 -16.75 24.68
N VAL A 122 10.87 -16.59 25.96
CA VAL A 122 9.97 -17.45 26.71
C VAL A 122 8.62 -16.74 26.92
N LYS A 123 7.52 -17.49 26.90
CA LYS A 123 6.21 -16.87 27.16
C LYS A 123 6.12 -16.45 28.63
N GLY A 124 5.93 -15.15 28.88
CA GLY A 124 5.72 -14.59 30.22
C GLY A 124 6.95 -13.98 30.88
N ASP A 125 8.09 -13.91 30.18
CA ASP A 125 9.33 -13.25 30.63
C ASP A 125 9.33 -11.73 30.42
N GLY A 126 8.30 -11.17 29.74
CA GLY A 126 8.21 -9.74 29.40
C GLY A 126 8.83 -9.38 28.05
N SER A 127 9.61 -10.27 27.43
CA SER A 127 10.17 -10.08 26.08
C SER A 127 9.05 -9.94 25.04
N TRP A 128 7.95 -10.69 25.21
CA TRP A 128 6.79 -10.64 24.31
C TRP A 128 6.11 -9.27 24.31
N ASP A 129 5.93 -8.67 25.48
CA ASP A 129 5.25 -7.37 25.61
C ASP A 129 6.10 -6.24 25.00
N ALA A 130 7.42 -6.31 25.18
CA ALA A 130 8.36 -5.41 24.53
C ALA A 130 8.31 -5.56 23.00
N MET A 131 8.25 -6.79 22.50
CA MET A 131 8.28 -7.10 21.07
C MET A 131 6.97 -6.80 20.35
N VAL A 132 5.82 -7.04 20.96
CA VAL A 132 4.52 -6.67 20.37
C VAL A 132 4.45 -5.16 20.15
N LYS A 133 4.95 -4.35 21.11
CA LYS A 133 5.06 -2.89 20.99
C LYS A 133 6.03 -2.48 19.88
N ALA A 134 7.15 -3.18 19.74
CA ALA A 134 8.13 -2.94 18.68
C ALA A 134 7.70 -3.39 17.27
N GLY A 135 6.49 -3.96 17.13
CA GLY A 135 5.92 -4.33 15.84
C GLY A 135 6.15 -5.79 15.43
N PHE A 136 6.78 -6.59 16.30
CA PHE A 136 6.81 -8.05 16.11
C PHE A 136 5.41 -8.62 16.23
N ARG A 137 5.22 -9.75 15.57
CA ARG A 137 4.00 -10.55 15.67
C ARG A 137 4.36 -11.93 16.15
N TRP A 138 3.55 -12.42 17.07
CA TRP A 138 3.58 -13.82 17.43
C TRP A 138 2.91 -14.64 16.33
N ARG A 139 3.56 -15.72 15.92
CA ARG A 139 2.86 -16.78 15.19
C ARG A 139 2.68 -17.98 16.08
N GLY A 140 1.41 -18.30 16.34
CA GLY A 140 1.05 -19.62 16.81
C GLY A 140 1.35 -20.70 15.77
N ALA A 141 1.22 -21.96 16.18
CA ALA A 141 1.40 -23.18 15.41
C ALA A 141 0.59 -23.19 14.10
N ARG A 142 1.03 -22.45 13.07
CA ARG A 142 0.51 -22.56 11.71
C ARG A 142 1.48 -23.42 10.94
N LYS A 143 1.03 -24.60 10.56
CA LYS A 143 1.80 -25.70 9.97
C LYS A 143 2.64 -25.34 8.72
N ASN A 144 2.36 -24.25 8.00
CA ASN A 144 2.97 -23.95 6.70
C ASN A 144 3.67 -22.59 6.67
N SER A 145 4.43 -22.24 7.70
CA SER A 145 5.22 -21.01 7.68
C SER A 145 6.72 -21.23 7.49
N GLY A 146 7.17 -22.48 7.43
CA GLY A 146 8.58 -22.85 7.34
C GLY A 146 9.42 -22.37 8.52
N LEU A 147 8.77 -22.03 9.64
CA LEU A 147 9.38 -21.37 10.79
C LEU A 147 9.05 -22.13 12.08
N PRO A 148 9.98 -22.20 13.05
CA PRO A 148 9.77 -22.94 14.29
C PRO A 148 8.56 -22.45 15.07
N GLU A 149 7.85 -23.37 15.71
CA GLU A 149 6.65 -23.07 16.50
C GLU A 149 6.97 -22.11 17.66
N GLY A 150 6.14 -21.09 17.87
CA GLY A 150 6.31 -20.13 18.97
C GLY A 150 7.26 -18.97 18.70
N THR A 151 7.87 -18.89 17.52
CA THR A 151 8.83 -17.83 17.15
C THR A 151 8.14 -16.48 16.91
N LEU A 152 8.69 -15.40 17.50
CA LEU A 152 8.32 -14.02 17.21
C LEU A 152 8.99 -13.57 15.90
N TYR A 153 8.25 -12.90 15.02
CA TYR A 153 8.79 -12.48 13.72
C TYR A 153 8.30 -11.09 13.30
N ILE A 154 9.03 -10.46 12.38
CA ILE A 154 8.58 -9.23 11.72
C ILE A 154 7.81 -9.58 10.45
N PRO A 155 6.55 -9.11 10.27
CA PRO A 155 5.81 -9.34 9.04
C PRO A 155 6.52 -8.72 7.82
N GLN A 156 6.34 -9.37 6.66
CA GLN A 156 6.83 -8.85 5.38
C GLN A 156 8.35 -8.61 5.32
N SER A 157 9.15 -9.34 6.11
CA SER A 157 10.61 -9.24 6.14
C SER A 157 11.32 -10.25 5.24
N ARG A 158 10.68 -11.38 4.91
CA ARG A 158 11.27 -12.41 4.05
C ARG A 158 11.48 -11.88 2.63
N ASP A 159 12.58 -12.29 2.00
CA ASP A 159 12.99 -11.92 0.64
C ASP A 159 13.06 -10.39 0.44
N ARG A 160 13.43 -9.66 1.50
CA ARG A 160 13.58 -8.21 1.52
C ARG A 160 14.78 -7.82 2.38
N PRO A 161 15.36 -6.64 2.16
CA PRO A 161 16.43 -6.15 3.04
C PRO A 161 15.92 -5.99 4.47
N ALA A 162 16.84 -6.16 5.43
CA ALA A 162 16.58 -6.03 6.84
C ALA A 162 15.88 -4.71 7.16
N LYS A 163 14.80 -4.79 7.93
CA LYS A 163 14.12 -3.63 8.50
C LYS A 163 14.92 -3.12 9.70
N ARG A 164 16.13 -2.61 9.43
CA ARG A 164 17.14 -2.24 10.44
C ARG A 164 16.58 -1.31 11.52
N TYR A 165 15.72 -0.35 11.16
CA TYR A 165 15.09 0.52 12.15
C TYR A 165 14.24 -0.24 13.19
N MET A 166 13.50 -1.27 12.76
CA MET A 166 12.72 -2.11 13.68
C MET A 166 13.62 -3.05 14.46
N ILE A 167 14.62 -3.65 13.82
CA ILE A 167 15.59 -4.53 14.49
C ILE A 167 16.32 -3.77 15.60
N ASN A 168 16.87 -2.59 15.27
CA ASN A 168 17.60 -1.77 16.23
C ASN A 168 16.69 -1.23 17.33
N GLY A 169 15.47 -0.80 16.99
CA GLY A 169 14.47 -0.38 17.99
C GLY A 169 14.07 -1.51 18.93
N SER A 170 13.96 -2.74 18.41
CA SER A 170 13.61 -3.92 19.19
C SER A 170 14.76 -4.37 20.08
N ALA A 171 15.98 -4.42 19.56
CA ALA A 171 17.18 -4.71 20.34
C ALA A 171 17.36 -3.69 21.48
N LYS A 172 17.09 -2.41 21.23
CA LYS A 172 17.06 -1.38 22.27
C LYS A 172 16.01 -1.67 23.35
N ALA A 173 14.76 -1.94 22.95
CA ALA A 173 13.69 -2.20 23.89
C ALA A 173 13.93 -3.44 24.78
N LEU A 174 14.54 -4.49 24.22
CA LEU A 174 14.89 -5.70 24.97
C LEU A 174 16.03 -5.45 25.96
N ARG A 175 17.05 -4.67 25.57
CA ARG A 175 18.13 -4.27 26.48
C ARG A 175 17.62 -3.39 27.63
N GLU A 176 16.70 -2.47 27.35
CA GLU A 176 16.03 -1.66 28.38
C GLU A 176 15.19 -2.52 29.33
N ALA A 177 14.69 -3.67 28.87
CA ALA A 177 13.99 -4.66 29.69
C ALA A 177 14.95 -5.61 30.44
N GLY A 178 16.27 -5.43 30.31
CA GLY A 178 17.29 -6.19 31.04
C GLY A 178 17.79 -7.46 30.35
N PHE A 179 17.41 -7.71 29.10
CA PHE A 179 17.88 -8.88 28.35
C PHE A 179 19.20 -8.63 27.62
N SER A 180 20.06 -9.65 27.57
CA SER A 180 21.21 -9.66 26.66
C SER A 180 20.75 -10.02 25.24
N VAL A 181 21.06 -9.15 24.26
CA VAL A 181 20.55 -9.26 22.87
C VAL A 181 21.67 -9.30 21.85
N TRP A 182 21.73 -10.40 21.12
CA TRP A 182 22.57 -10.56 19.94
C TRP A 182 21.78 -10.29 18.66
N VAL A 183 22.36 -9.54 17.73
CA VAL A 183 21.73 -9.18 16.45
C VAL A 183 22.62 -9.62 15.30
N SER A 184 22.08 -10.47 14.43
CA SER A 184 22.75 -10.91 13.20
C SER A 184 21.91 -10.57 11.97
N ILE A 185 22.55 -9.94 10.99
CA ILE A 185 21.90 -9.46 9.78
C ILE A 185 22.69 -9.97 8.57
N ASN A 186 22.05 -10.86 7.79
CA ASN A 186 22.51 -11.25 6.47
C ASN A 186 21.55 -10.68 5.42
N ASP A 187 22.00 -9.63 4.71
CA ASP A 187 21.24 -8.95 3.65
C ASP A 187 21.62 -9.42 2.23
N THR A 188 22.36 -10.52 2.10
CA THR A 188 22.76 -11.06 0.79
C THR A 188 21.52 -11.63 0.10
N PRO A 189 21.02 -11.05 -1.01
CA PRO A 189 19.79 -11.51 -1.62
C PRO A 189 19.96 -12.93 -2.19
N ARG A 190 18.91 -13.73 -2.07
CA ARG A 190 18.79 -15.01 -2.79
C ARG A 190 18.56 -14.73 -4.28
N ASP A 191 18.79 -15.75 -5.09
CA ASP A 191 18.42 -15.69 -6.50
C ASP A 191 16.93 -15.39 -6.65
N HIS A 192 16.60 -14.33 -7.39
CA HIS A 192 15.24 -13.83 -7.50
C HIS A 192 14.33 -14.84 -8.24
N GLU A 193 14.88 -15.66 -9.14
CA GLU A 193 14.14 -16.75 -9.79
C GLU A 193 13.63 -17.78 -8.77
N GLN A 194 14.50 -18.21 -7.85
CA GLN A 194 14.13 -19.10 -6.73
C GLN A 194 13.09 -18.45 -5.82
N VAL A 195 13.26 -17.16 -5.48
CA VAL A 195 12.29 -16.43 -4.64
C VAL A 195 10.89 -16.44 -5.25
N VAL A 196 10.77 -16.23 -6.56
CA VAL A 196 9.49 -16.26 -7.26
C VAL A 196 8.91 -17.67 -7.28
N ALA A 197 9.74 -18.70 -7.52
CA ALA A 197 9.32 -20.10 -7.48
C ALA A 197 8.78 -20.50 -6.09
N ASP A 198 9.54 -20.26 -5.02
CA ASP A 198 9.13 -20.50 -3.62
C ASP A 198 7.82 -19.77 -3.27
N LYS A 199 7.66 -18.55 -3.79
CA LYS A 199 6.46 -17.75 -3.55
C LYS A 199 5.26 -18.35 -4.27
N ARG A 200 5.45 -18.83 -5.50
CA ARG A 200 4.42 -19.51 -6.28
C ARG A 200 3.96 -20.79 -5.58
N GLU A 201 4.90 -21.66 -5.20
CA GLU A 201 4.59 -22.90 -4.46
C GLU A 201 3.78 -22.63 -3.20
N ARG A 202 4.17 -21.64 -2.38
CA ARG A 202 3.41 -21.25 -1.18
C ARG A 202 2.02 -20.71 -1.47
N LEU A 203 1.81 -20.09 -2.63
CA LEU A 203 0.50 -19.62 -3.05
C LEU A 203 -0.36 -20.78 -3.55
N GLU A 204 0.22 -21.76 -4.24
CA GLU A 204 -0.44 -23.01 -4.66
C GLU A 204 -0.88 -23.82 -3.42
N GLU A 205 0.03 -24.08 -2.47
CA GLU A 205 -0.32 -24.73 -1.19
C GLU A 205 -1.41 -23.98 -0.40
N ARG A 206 -1.45 -22.65 -0.56
CA ARG A 206 -2.47 -21.83 0.08
C ARG A 206 -3.83 -22.04 -0.58
N VAL A 207 -3.88 -22.20 -1.90
CA VAL A 207 -5.11 -22.52 -2.63
C VAL A 207 -5.62 -23.87 -2.14
N ASP A 208 -4.80 -24.92 -2.19
CA ASP A 208 -5.17 -26.27 -1.75
C ASP A 208 -5.74 -26.26 -0.33
N ARG A 209 -5.07 -25.57 0.60
CA ARG A 209 -5.54 -25.46 1.99
C ARG A 209 -6.88 -24.74 2.11
N LEU A 210 -7.14 -23.73 1.28
CA LEU A 210 -8.39 -22.99 1.29
C LEU A 210 -9.52 -23.82 0.67
N GLU A 211 -9.22 -24.66 -0.31
CA GLU A 211 -10.15 -25.62 -0.90
C GLU A 211 -10.51 -26.71 0.12
N ASP A 212 -9.51 -27.35 0.74
CA ASP A 212 -9.67 -28.27 1.88
C ASP A 212 -10.52 -27.66 3.00
N LEU A 213 -10.24 -26.40 3.34
CA LEU A 213 -10.99 -25.70 4.38
C LEU A 213 -12.44 -25.50 3.94
N THR A 214 -12.68 -25.17 2.68
CA THR A 214 -14.03 -25.01 2.11
C THR A 214 -14.80 -26.32 2.20
N GLU A 215 -14.21 -27.44 1.76
CA GLU A 215 -14.84 -28.76 1.82
C GLU A 215 -15.21 -29.15 3.26
N ARG A 216 -14.28 -28.96 4.21
CA ARG A 216 -14.56 -29.22 5.64
C ARG A 216 -15.70 -28.35 6.19
N ARG A 217 -15.88 -27.13 5.67
CA ARG A 217 -16.98 -26.24 6.08
C ARG A 217 -18.30 -26.67 5.46
N LEU A 218 -18.30 -27.08 4.19
CA LEU A 218 -19.48 -27.64 3.52
C LEU A 218 -19.95 -28.93 4.21
N SER A 219 -19.03 -29.86 4.51
CA SER A 219 -19.35 -31.09 5.25
C SER A 219 -19.96 -30.80 6.63
N LYS A 220 -19.50 -29.75 7.34
CA LYS A 220 -20.12 -29.31 8.59
C LYS A 220 -21.51 -28.73 8.39
N ALA A 221 -21.72 -27.93 7.34
CA ALA A 221 -23.03 -27.41 6.98
C ALA A 221 -24.01 -28.55 6.69
N ASP A 222 -23.61 -29.55 5.89
CA ASP A 222 -24.41 -30.74 5.60
C ASP A 222 -24.74 -31.53 6.88
N GLY A 223 -23.79 -31.65 7.81
CA GLY A 223 -24.03 -32.26 9.12
C GLY A 223 -25.06 -31.50 9.97
N TYR A 224 -25.06 -30.17 9.92
CA TYR A 224 -26.09 -29.35 10.58
C TYR A 224 -27.45 -29.47 9.89
N ARG A 225 -27.47 -29.54 8.56
CA ARG A 225 -28.67 -29.75 7.75
C ARG A 225 -29.33 -31.10 8.04
N ALA A 226 -28.56 -32.18 8.01
CA ALA A 226 -29.04 -33.51 8.34
C ALA A 226 -29.61 -33.57 9.78
N ARG A 227 -28.96 -32.88 10.72
CA ARG A 227 -29.47 -32.76 12.10
C ARG A 227 -30.76 -31.94 12.18
N HIS A 228 -30.87 -30.86 11.41
CA HIS A 228 -32.10 -30.09 11.28
C HIS A 228 -33.22 -31.00 10.77
N ASP A 229 -32.99 -31.73 9.68
CA ASP A 229 -33.99 -32.57 9.04
C ASP A 229 -34.46 -33.69 9.97
N GLN A 230 -33.54 -34.38 10.66
CA GLN A 230 -33.86 -35.39 11.66
C GLN A 230 -34.74 -34.84 12.80
N ILE A 231 -34.48 -33.62 13.28
CA ILE A 231 -35.29 -33.00 14.34
C ILE A 231 -36.67 -32.56 13.79
N SER A 232 -36.70 -32.11 12.53
CA SER A 232 -37.91 -31.64 11.86
C SER A 232 -38.96 -32.74 11.67
N GLU A 233 -38.54 -34.02 11.57
CA GLU A 233 -39.44 -35.17 11.45
C GLU A 233 -40.49 -35.21 12.57
N ARG A 234 -40.14 -34.75 13.77
CA ARG A 234 -41.08 -34.65 14.91
C ARG A 234 -42.24 -33.69 14.64
N PHE A 235 -42.02 -32.67 13.80
CA PHE A 235 -43.01 -31.67 13.39
C PHE A 235 -43.56 -31.96 12.00
N ALA A 236 -43.23 -33.11 11.41
CA ALA A 236 -43.78 -33.53 10.13
C ALA A 236 -45.31 -33.50 10.17
N PHE A 237 -45.92 -33.17 9.03
CA PHE A 237 -47.38 -32.97 8.90
C PHE A 237 -47.94 -31.79 9.71
N GLY A 238 -47.08 -30.85 10.14
CA GLY A 238 -47.53 -29.58 10.73
C GLY A 238 -48.12 -29.71 12.13
N GLN A 239 -47.71 -30.71 12.91
CA GLN A 239 -48.19 -30.89 14.28
C GLN A 239 -47.83 -29.65 15.13
N PRO A 240 -48.82 -28.90 15.65
CA PRO A 240 -48.56 -27.74 16.48
C PRO A 240 -48.02 -28.16 17.86
N ILE A 241 -47.26 -27.27 18.49
CA ILE A 241 -46.79 -27.48 19.87
C ILE A 241 -48.01 -27.40 20.80
N LEU A 242 -48.36 -28.52 21.43
CA LEU A 242 -49.46 -28.60 22.39
C LEU A 242 -49.07 -27.90 23.69
N VAL A 243 -49.59 -26.69 23.90
CA VAL A 243 -49.35 -25.87 25.10
C VAL A 243 -50.10 -26.46 26.30
N GLY A 244 -49.44 -26.61 27.44
CA GLY A 244 -50.00 -27.20 28.67
C GLY A 244 -49.91 -28.74 28.75
N HIS A 245 -49.38 -29.40 27.71
CA HIS A 245 -49.21 -30.86 27.70
C HIS A 245 -47.82 -31.27 28.19
N HIS A 246 -47.66 -32.47 28.76
CA HIS A 246 -46.38 -32.96 29.29
C HIS A 246 -45.23 -33.02 28.26
N SER A 247 -45.56 -33.03 26.96
CA SER A 247 -44.62 -33.05 25.83
C SER A 247 -44.14 -31.66 25.39
N GLU A 248 -44.77 -30.58 25.87
CA GLU A 248 -44.51 -29.19 25.47
C GLU A 248 -43.04 -28.80 25.63
N ARG A 249 -42.43 -29.11 26.79
CA ARG A 249 -41.03 -28.77 27.08
C ARG A 249 -40.06 -29.45 26.11
N ARG A 250 -40.34 -30.69 25.71
CA ARG A 250 -39.51 -31.41 24.72
C ARG A 250 -39.68 -30.82 23.33
N ALA A 251 -40.92 -30.54 22.91
CA ALA A 251 -41.21 -29.91 21.62
C ALA A 251 -40.55 -28.53 21.47
N ARG A 252 -40.62 -27.66 22.49
CA ARG A 252 -39.91 -26.36 22.45
C ARG A 252 -38.39 -26.52 22.34
N LYS A 253 -37.81 -27.46 23.09
CA LYS A 253 -36.36 -27.73 23.05
C LYS A 253 -35.92 -28.26 21.68
N ASP A 254 -36.71 -29.11 21.06
CA ASP A 254 -36.43 -29.63 19.73
C ASP A 254 -36.55 -28.53 18.65
N GLN A 255 -37.55 -27.65 18.76
CA GLN A 255 -37.65 -26.44 17.91
C GLN A 255 -36.42 -25.53 18.07
N GLU A 256 -35.97 -25.26 19.29
CA GLU A 256 -34.77 -24.46 19.55
C GLU A 256 -33.50 -25.10 18.95
N ARG A 257 -33.35 -26.41 19.09
CA ARG A 257 -32.23 -27.17 18.51
C ARG A 257 -32.26 -27.13 16.99
N MET A 258 -33.45 -27.25 16.38
CA MET A 258 -33.66 -27.13 14.93
C MET A 258 -33.23 -25.75 14.43
N HIS A 259 -33.69 -24.66 15.04
CA HIS A 259 -33.27 -23.30 14.68
C HIS A 259 -31.78 -23.05 14.91
N THR A 260 -31.20 -23.66 15.94
CA THR A 260 -29.76 -23.56 16.21
C THR A 260 -28.95 -24.30 15.16
N ALA A 261 -29.38 -25.51 14.74
CA ALA A 261 -28.77 -26.25 13.65
C ALA A 261 -28.84 -25.45 12.34
N MET A 262 -29.99 -24.88 12.00
CA MET A 262 -30.16 -24.02 10.83
C MET A 262 -29.24 -22.79 10.87
N ARG A 263 -29.17 -22.07 12.01
CA ARG A 263 -28.25 -20.92 12.17
C ARG A 263 -26.79 -21.34 11.99
N ASN A 264 -26.41 -22.49 12.52
CA ASN A 264 -25.04 -23.01 12.39
C ASN A 264 -24.74 -23.46 10.95
N GLU A 265 -25.70 -24.08 10.25
CA GLU A 265 -25.60 -24.40 8.83
C GLU A 265 -25.31 -23.14 8.01
N SER A 266 -26.17 -22.12 8.11
CA SER A 266 -25.98 -20.85 7.40
C SER A 266 -24.62 -20.21 7.72
N ALA A 267 -24.23 -20.21 9.00
CA ALA A 267 -22.94 -19.65 9.41
C ALA A 267 -21.73 -20.44 8.87
N GLU A 268 -21.83 -21.76 8.68
CA GLU A 268 -20.78 -22.56 8.05
C GLU A 268 -20.77 -22.40 6.52
N LEU A 269 -21.93 -22.26 5.87
CA LEU A 269 -22.02 -21.91 4.44
C LEU A 269 -21.39 -20.55 4.14
N ASP A 270 -21.66 -19.52 4.95
CA ASP A 270 -21.04 -18.20 4.82
C ASP A 270 -19.51 -18.26 5.01
N LYS A 271 -19.01 -19.17 5.85
CA LYS A 271 -17.58 -19.39 6.03
C LYS A 271 -16.99 -20.13 4.83
N ALA A 272 -17.69 -21.13 4.30
CA ALA A 272 -17.30 -21.88 3.11
C ALA A 272 -17.21 -20.96 1.89
N GLU A 273 -18.21 -20.09 1.68
CA GLU A 273 -18.18 -19.14 0.58
C GLU A 273 -17.00 -18.18 0.69
N ARG A 274 -16.69 -17.69 1.90
CA ARG A 274 -15.52 -16.83 2.13
C ARG A 274 -14.20 -17.54 1.83
N SER A 275 -14.04 -18.80 2.23
CA SER A 275 -12.82 -19.57 1.91
C SER A 275 -12.73 -19.90 0.43
N ALA A 276 -13.84 -20.25 -0.22
CA ALA A 276 -13.89 -20.50 -1.67
C ALA A 276 -13.53 -19.25 -2.48
N ARG A 277 -14.11 -18.09 -2.13
CA ARG A 277 -13.77 -16.79 -2.74
C ARG A 277 -12.28 -16.48 -2.53
N ALA A 278 -11.73 -16.76 -1.35
CA ALA A 278 -10.31 -16.54 -1.08
C ALA A 278 -9.40 -17.48 -1.90
N ALA A 279 -9.79 -18.74 -2.10
CA ALA A 279 -9.09 -19.69 -2.97
C ALA A 279 -9.11 -19.17 -4.42
N ALA A 280 -10.28 -18.84 -4.95
CA ALA A 280 -10.45 -18.32 -6.31
C ALA A 280 -9.65 -17.03 -6.57
N VAL A 281 -9.62 -16.09 -5.61
CA VAL A 281 -8.78 -14.88 -5.75
C VAL A 281 -7.29 -15.22 -5.73
N THR A 282 -6.88 -16.18 -4.91
CA THR A 282 -5.47 -16.61 -4.84
C THR A 282 -5.06 -17.31 -6.14
N GLN A 283 -5.90 -18.21 -6.65
CA GLN A 283 -5.71 -18.87 -7.95
C GLN A 283 -5.66 -17.86 -9.10
N ALA A 284 -6.61 -16.93 -9.15
CA ALA A 284 -6.61 -15.89 -10.18
C ALA A 284 -5.34 -15.01 -10.12
N ASN A 285 -4.72 -14.84 -8.95
CA ASN A 285 -3.45 -14.13 -8.83
C ASN A 285 -2.26 -14.96 -9.34
N LEU A 286 -2.25 -16.27 -9.10
CA LEU A 286 -1.28 -17.21 -9.68
C LEU A 286 -1.38 -17.22 -11.21
N ASP A 287 -2.59 -17.34 -11.75
CA ASP A 287 -2.82 -17.34 -13.20
C ASP A 287 -2.39 -16.00 -13.82
N ARG A 288 -2.68 -14.88 -13.13
CA ARG A 288 -2.24 -13.54 -13.56
C ARG A 288 -0.74 -13.35 -13.50
N GLU A 289 -0.01 -14.10 -12.67
CA GLU A 289 1.45 -14.08 -12.63
C GLU A 289 2.06 -14.54 -13.98
N HIS A 290 1.28 -15.13 -14.87
CA HIS A 290 1.57 -15.13 -16.31
C HIS A 290 1.16 -13.77 -16.94
N GLU A 291 1.83 -12.70 -16.52
CA GLU A 291 1.40 -11.32 -16.80
C GLU A 291 1.57 -10.92 -18.26
N HIS A 292 0.63 -10.10 -18.75
CA HIS A 292 0.77 -9.34 -19.99
C HIS A 292 2.10 -8.54 -20.00
N PRO A 293 2.83 -8.50 -21.13
CA PRO A 293 4.10 -7.76 -21.26
C PRO A 293 4.03 -6.30 -20.83
N ALA A 294 2.89 -5.65 -21.07
CA ALA A 294 2.63 -4.28 -20.65
C ALA A 294 2.82 -4.04 -19.14
N LYS A 295 2.50 -5.03 -18.29
CA LYS A 295 2.71 -4.93 -16.84
C LYS A 295 4.19 -5.06 -16.50
N ILE A 296 4.88 -5.99 -17.16
CA ILE A 296 6.31 -6.24 -16.98
C ILE A 296 7.09 -4.95 -17.33
N THR A 297 6.76 -4.30 -18.45
CA THR A 297 7.38 -3.02 -18.83
C THR A 297 7.18 -1.94 -17.76
N ARG A 298 5.95 -1.74 -17.24
CA ARG A 298 5.70 -0.79 -16.14
C ARG A 298 6.50 -1.10 -14.91
N LYS A 299 6.62 -2.38 -14.59
CA LYS A 299 7.35 -2.87 -13.42
C LYS A 299 8.83 -2.56 -13.57
N ILE A 300 9.43 -2.85 -14.74
CA ILE A 300 10.81 -2.46 -15.07
C ILE A 300 10.99 -0.95 -14.96
N GLU A 301 10.11 -0.14 -15.55
CA GLU A 301 10.23 1.32 -15.45
C GLU A 301 10.21 1.82 -13.99
N LYS A 302 9.37 1.20 -13.16
CA LYS A 302 9.28 1.51 -11.73
C LYS A 302 10.55 1.09 -10.99
N LEU A 303 11.07 -0.10 -11.24
CA LEU A 303 12.31 -0.60 -10.61
C LEU A 303 13.51 0.27 -11.01
N GLU A 304 13.59 0.69 -12.28
CA GLU A 304 14.62 1.63 -12.75
C GLU A 304 14.47 3.02 -12.11
N ALA A 305 13.25 3.49 -11.88
CA ALA A 305 13.01 4.72 -11.14
C ALA A 305 13.42 4.59 -9.66
N ASP A 306 13.03 3.50 -9.01
CA ASP A 306 13.37 3.21 -7.62
C ASP A 306 14.88 3.09 -7.42
N LEU A 307 15.59 2.46 -8.35
CA LEU A 307 17.05 2.33 -8.34
C LEU A 307 17.72 3.69 -8.53
N ARG A 308 17.27 4.52 -9.48
CA ARG A 308 17.75 5.91 -9.64
C ARG A 308 17.49 6.74 -8.39
N ASP A 309 16.35 6.55 -7.74
CA ASP A 309 15.99 7.23 -6.50
C ASP A 309 16.88 6.81 -5.33
N VAL A 310 17.18 5.53 -5.19
CA VAL A 310 18.09 5.00 -4.17
C VAL A 310 19.50 5.55 -4.37
N ARG A 311 20.04 5.50 -5.60
CA ARG A 311 21.37 6.05 -5.91
C ARG A 311 21.44 7.56 -5.66
N ARG A 312 20.41 8.32 -6.07
CA ARG A 312 20.32 9.77 -5.80
C ARG A 312 20.31 10.11 -4.30
N ARG A 313 19.64 9.30 -3.47
CA ARG A 313 19.67 9.48 -2.00
C ARG A 313 21.04 9.13 -1.42
N LEU A 314 21.75 8.16 -2.00
CA LEU A 314 23.09 7.77 -1.57
C LEU A 314 24.12 8.88 -1.81
N ASP A 315 24.10 9.47 -3.01
CA ASP A 315 25.06 10.48 -3.44
C ASP A 315 24.73 11.89 -2.91
N GLY A 316 23.48 12.11 -2.51
CA GLY A 316 22.95 13.43 -2.21
C GLY A 316 22.54 14.15 -3.51
N HIS A 317 21.61 15.09 -3.39
CA HIS A 317 21.18 15.88 -4.54
C HIS A 317 20.60 17.22 -4.12
N THR A 318 20.58 18.14 -5.08
CA THR A 318 19.99 19.46 -4.90
C THR A 318 18.77 19.59 -5.79
N ARG A 319 17.63 19.98 -5.20
CA ARG A 319 16.39 20.24 -5.93
C ARG A 319 16.17 21.74 -6.01
N ARG A 320 16.07 22.24 -7.24
CA ARG A 320 15.82 23.67 -7.52
C ARG A 320 14.34 23.86 -7.81
N HIS A 321 13.71 24.78 -7.09
CA HIS A 321 12.35 25.20 -7.31
C HIS A 321 12.35 26.46 -8.18
N LEU A 322 11.78 26.32 -9.37
CA LEU A 322 11.73 27.36 -10.38
C LEU A 322 10.40 28.12 -10.27
N GLY A 323 10.45 29.44 -10.43
CA GLY A 323 9.26 30.29 -10.49
C GLY A 323 8.45 30.09 -11.78
N ALA A 324 7.35 30.81 -11.93
CA ALA A 324 6.45 30.71 -13.08
C ALA A 324 7.17 30.89 -14.44
N ASP A 325 8.24 31.69 -14.46
CA ASP A 325 9.05 31.97 -15.65
C ASP A 325 9.98 30.80 -16.06
N GLY A 326 10.03 29.73 -15.26
CA GLY A 326 10.85 28.54 -15.50
C GLY A 326 12.36 28.76 -15.41
N LYS A 327 12.81 29.98 -15.11
CA LYS A 327 14.22 30.39 -15.09
C LYS A 327 14.68 30.87 -13.72
N THR A 328 13.84 31.62 -13.01
CA THR A 328 14.14 32.16 -11.68
C THR A 328 14.09 31.05 -10.65
N VAL A 329 15.21 30.77 -9.97
CA VAL A 329 15.26 29.84 -8.84
C VAL A 329 14.84 30.60 -7.59
N TYR A 330 13.70 30.26 -6.99
CA TYR A 330 13.23 30.93 -5.77
C TYR A 330 13.61 30.17 -4.49
N TYR A 331 13.84 28.85 -4.60
CA TYR A 331 14.20 28.02 -3.46
C TYR A 331 15.05 26.82 -3.89
N VAL A 332 16.02 26.46 -3.05
CA VAL A 332 16.95 25.36 -3.30
C VAL A 332 16.93 24.43 -2.09
N GLU A 333 16.42 23.22 -2.28
CA GLU A 333 16.49 22.14 -1.29
C GLU A 333 17.80 21.38 -1.48
N ASN A 334 18.64 21.38 -0.45
CA ASN A 334 19.87 20.59 -0.41
C ASN A 334 19.64 19.30 0.37
N HIS A 335 19.83 18.15 -0.28
CA HIS A 335 19.82 16.86 0.37
C HIS A 335 21.26 16.32 0.43
N PRO A 336 21.89 16.27 1.61
CA PRO A 336 23.24 15.71 1.74
C PRO A 336 23.23 14.21 1.44
N PRO A 337 24.41 13.62 1.13
CA PRO A 337 24.54 12.19 0.96
C PRO A 337 24.08 11.43 2.21
N ALA A 338 23.47 10.27 2.00
CA ALA A 338 23.04 9.42 3.10
C ALA A 338 24.24 8.93 3.95
N THR A 339 24.09 8.99 5.27
CA THR A 339 25.10 8.58 6.26
C THR A 339 24.55 7.52 7.23
N GLY A 340 25.45 6.84 7.94
CA GLY A 340 25.14 5.86 8.99
C GLY A 340 24.20 4.74 8.54
N THR A 341 23.28 4.35 9.42
CA THR A 341 22.34 3.24 9.22
C THR A 341 21.42 3.44 8.01
N HIS A 342 21.10 4.68 7.65
CA HIS A 342 20.28 4.97 6.47
C HIS A 342 21.05 4.66 5.17
N ARG A 343 22.34 5.00 5.12
CA ARG A 343 23.23 4.67 3.99
C ARG A 343 23.29 3.17 3.75
N GLU A 344 23.53 2.41 4.82
CA GLU A 344 23.65 0.97 4.72
C GLU A 344 22.33 0.31 4.27
N ALA A 345 21.19 0.81 4.75
CA ALA A 345 19.88 0.34 4.30
C ALA A 345 19.62 0.61 2.80
N LEU A 346 20.11 1.74 2.28
CA LEU A 346 20.04 2.04 0.85
C LEU A 346 20.96 1.11 0.04
N LEU A 347 22.18 0.88 0.50
CA LEU A 347 23.12 -0.06 -0.13
C LEU A 347 22.56 -1.48 -0.15
N ALA A 348 21.98 -1.95 0.96
CA ALA A 348 21.34 -3.25 1.04
C ALA A 348 20.14 -3.38 0.08
N LYS A 349 19.47 -2.27 -0.28
CA LYS A 349 18.32 -2.29 -1.19
C LYS A 349 18.72 -2.43 -2.66
N ILE A 350 19.89 -1.96 -3.07
CA ILE A 350 20.35 -1.98 -4.48
C ILE A 350 20.34 -3.39 -5.08
N PRO A 351 20.98 -4.41 -4.47
CA PRO A 351 21.08 -5.73 -5.11
C PRO A 351 19.71 -6.44 -5.21
N TYR A 352 18.76 -6.15 -4.32
CA TYR A 352 17.38 -6.65 -4.46
C TYR A 352 16.67 -6.04 -5.66
N LEU A 353 16.82 -4.72 -5.88
CA LEU A 353 16.22 -4.05 -7.04
C LEU A 353 16.85 -4.52 -8.35
N GLU A 354 18.16 -4.73 -8.37
CA GLU A 354 18.89 -5.23 -9.53
C GLU A 354 18.48 -6.68 -9.87
N GLY A 355 18.40 -7.57 -8.88
CA GLY A 355 17.94 -8.94 -9.10
C GLY A 355 16.49 -9.03 -9.60
N GLU A 356 15.57 -8.21 -9.06
CA GLU A 356 14.18 -8.16 -9.53
C GLU A 356 14.10 -7.61 -10.97
N LEU A 357 14.91 -6.61 -11.30
CA LEU A 357 14.96 -5.99 -12.62
C LEU A 357 15.53 -6.95 -13.68
N ASP A 358 16.58 -7.71 -13.36
CA ASP A 358 17.15 -8.71 -14.25
C ASP A 358 16.15 -9.84 -14.53
N TYR A 359 15.46 -10.31 -13.50
CA TYR A 359 14.37 -11.29 -13.65
C TYR A 359 13.27 -10.80 -14.58
N ASP A 360 12.75 -9.59 -14.36
CA ASP A 360 11.66 -9.04 -15.16
C ASP A 360 12.10 -8.76 -16.61
N ARG A 361 13.36 -8.39 -16.85
CA ARG A 361 13.92 -8.25 -18.19
C ARG A 361 13.99 -9.59 -18.93
N LYS A 362 14.50 -10.65 -18.29
CA LYS A 362 14.49 -12.01 -18.87
C LYS A 362 13.07 -12.45 -19.21
N ARG A 363 12.11 -12.17 -18.33
CA ARG A 363 10.70 -12.49 -18.52
C ARG A 363 10.07 -11.72 -19.68
N LEU A 364 10.45 -10.45 -19.88
CA LEU A 364 10.01 -9.66 -21.04
C LEU A 364 10.57 -10.22 -22.35
N GLU A 365 11.85 -10.60 -22.38
CA GLU A 365 12.48 -11.22 -23.56
C GLU A 365 11.87 -12.59 -23.88
N ALA A 366 11.60 -13.42 -22.87
CA ALA A 366 10.88 -14.68 -23.06
C ALA A 366 9.46 -14.45 -23.63
N ALA A 367 8.77 -13.40 -23.17
CA ALA A 367 7.47 -13.03 -23.70
C ALA A 367 7.53 -12.55 -25.16
N LYS A 368 8.55 -11.76 -25.54
CA LYS A 368 8.82 -11.39 -26.94
C LYS A 368 9.08 -12.63 -27.80
N ALA A 369 9.95 -13.53 -27.35
CA ALA A 369 10.30 -14.75 -28.07
C ALA A 369 9.09 -15.69 -28.27
N SER A 370 8.18 -15.74 -27.30
CA SER A 370 6.97 -16.57 -27.41
C SER A 370 6.00 -16.12 -28.51
N GLY A 371 6.12 -14.88 -29.03
CA GLY A 371 5.24 -14.32 -30.06
C GLY A 371 3.76 -14.18 -29.64
N LYS A 372 3.40 -14.57 -28.41
CA LYS A 372 2.02 -14.59 -27.89
C LYS A 372 1.43 -13.19 -27.73
N PHE A 373 2.27 -12.16 -27.70
CA PHE A 373 1.88 -10.77 -27.56
C PHE A 373 2.59 -9.90 -28.59
N THR A 374 1.83 -9.05 -29.27
CA THR A 374 2.37 -8.04 -30.19
C THR A 374 2.97 -6.89 -29.38
N ILE A 375 4.23 -7.04 -28.96
CA ILE A 375 5.02 -5.92 -28.43
C ILE A 375 5.50 -5.15 -29.66
N VAL A 376 4.80 -4.07 -30.00
CA VAL A 376 5.18 -3.24 -31.16
C VAL A 376 6.37 -2.39 -30.76
N ASP A 377 7.48 -2.53 -31.48
CA ASP A 377 8.65 -1.69 -31.28
C ASP A 377 8.36 -0.23 -31.66
N PRO A 378 8.85 0.75 -30.89
CA PRO A 378 8.63 2.17 -31.19
C PRO A 378 9.09 2.60 -32.58
N ASP A 379 10.08 1.92 -33.18
CA ASP A 379 10.62 2.23 -34.50
C ASP A 379 9.66 1.88 -35.65
N GLU A 380 8.76 0.92 -35.43
CA GLU A 380 7.69 0.59 -36.37
C GLU A 380 6.53 1.59 -36.33
N MET A 381 6.47 2.40 -35.26
CA MET A 381 5.45 3.42 -35.04
C MET A 381 5.85 4.70 -35.77
N LYS A 382 5.54 4.76 -37.07
CA LYS A 382 5.76 5.98 -37.86
C LYS A 382 4.48 6.83 -37.91
N PRO A 383 4.59 8.17 -37.92
CA PRO A 383 3.46 9.05 -38.20
C PRO A 383 2.75 8.63 -39.49
N GLY A 384 1.42 8.62 -39.48
CA GLY A 384 0.57 8.19 -40.60
C GLY A 384 0.14 6.72 -40.56
N ARG A 385 0.82 5.84 -39.81
CA ARG A 385 0.35 4.45 -39.60
C ARG A 385 -0.88 4.41 -38.69
N MET A 386 -1.68 3.36 -38.78
CA MET A 386 -2.87 3.16 -37.97
C MET A 386 -2.53 2.43 -36.68
N LEU A 387 -3.01 2.94 -35.56
CA LEU A 387 -2.82 2.37 -34.23
C LEU A 387 -4.16 1.98 -33.62
N ALA A 388 -4.30 0.71 -33.24
CA ALA A 388 -5.43 0.21 -32.47
C ALA A 388 -5.21 0.44 -30.97
N TYR A 389 -6.11 1.20 -30.35
CA TYR A 389 -6.12 1.49 -28.93
C TYR A 389 -7.53 1.36 -28.33
N TRP A 390 -7.67 1.68 -27.04
CA TRP A 390 -8.95 1.55 -26.32
C TRP A 390 -10.09 2.39 -26.92
N GLY A 391 -9.78 3.51 -27.59
CA GLY A 391 -10.75 4.42 -28.21
C GLY A 391 -10.97 4.17 -29.70
N GLY A 392 -10.60 2.98 -30.21
CA GLY A 392 -10.75 2.59 -31.61
C GLY A 392 -9.41 2.51 -32.35
N VAL A 393 -9.48 2.60 -33.68
CA VAL A 393 -8.30 2.67 -34.56
C VAL A 393 -8.15 4.11 -35.02
N GLY A 394 -6.93 4.65 -35.06
CA GLY A 394 -6.69 5.98 -35.62
C GLY A 394 -5.24 6.21 -36.05
N PRO A 395 -4.97 7.22 -36.90
CA PRO A 395 -3.63 7.51 -37.38
C PRO A 395 -2.73 8.07 -36.28
N ILE A 396 -1.48 7.62 -36.29
CA ILE A 396 -0.41 8.16 -35.47
C ILE A 396 -0.06 9.56 -35.97
N VAL A 397 -0.20 10.55 -35.10
CA VAL A 397 0.15 11.95 -35.39
C VAL A 397 1.59 12.23 -34.98
N ARG A 398 2.01 11.72 -33.82
CA ARG A 398 3.34 11.94 -33.25
C ARG A 398 3.73 10.76 -32.39
N VAL A 399 5.00 10.39 -32.45
CA VAL A 399 5.60 9.39 -31.56
C VAL A 399 6.56 10.08 -30.61
N ASN A 400 6.38 9.84 -29.31
CA ASN A 400 7.33 10.21 -28.26
C ASN A 400 7.95 8.94 -27.68
N LYS A 401 9.03 9.11 -26.93
CA LYS A 401 9.76 8.00 -26.29
C LYS A 401 8.90 7.05 -25.44
N LYS A 402 7.83 7.55 -24.81
CA LYS A 402 6.94 6.74 -23.93
C LYS A 402 5.49 6.67 -24.39
N SER A 403 5.10 7.52 -25.34
CA SER A 403 3.70 7.73 -25.67
C SER A 403 3.53 8.07 -27.15
N VAL A 404 2.44 7.60 -27.73
CA VAL A 404 2.03 7.92 -29.09
C VAL A 404 0.80 8.81 -29.05
N THR A 405 0.81 9.89 -29.82
CA THR A 405 -0.35 10.74 -30.04
C THR A 405 -1.12 10.21 -31.24
N VAL A 406 -2.38 9.81 -31.02
CA VAL A 406 -3.28 9.23 -32.02
C VAL A 406 -4.45 10.17 -32.26
N ARG A 407 -4.90 10.29 -33.50
CA ARG A 407 -6.13 11.04 -33.83
C ARG A 407 -7.36 10.19 -33.47
N SER A 408 -8.30 10.79 -32.74
CA SER A 408 -9.60 10.16 -32.47
C SER A 408 -10.59 10.44 -33.61
N GLN A 409 -11.59 9.58 -33.75
CA GLN A 409 -12.73 9.73 -34.68
C GLN A 409 -13.47 11.07 -34.52
N HIS A 410 -13.32 11.75 -33.38
CA HIS A 410 -13.93 13.05 -33.13
C HIS A 410 -12.99 14.23 -33.48
N GLY A 411 -11.81 13.96 -34.06
CA GLY A 411 -10.84 14.95 -34.53
C GLY A 411 -9.85 15.48 -33.48
N TRP A 412 -10.12 15.30 -32.18
CA TRP A 412 -9.13 15.61 -31.14
C TRP A 412 -8.00 14.55 -31.09
N THR A 413 -6.91 14.88 -30.41
CA THR A 413 -5.77 13.96 -30.21
C THR A 413 -5.84 13.27 -28.86
N ASN A 414 -5.66 11.95 -28.87
CA ASN A 414 -5.51 11.13 -27.68
C ASN A 414 -4.04 10.74 -27.48
N THR A 415 -3.58 10.71 -26.23
CA THR A 415 -2.24 10.21 -25.88
C THR A 415 -2.35 8.77 -25.39
N VAL A 416 -1.64 7.85 -26.04
CA VAL A 416 -1.62 6.42 -25.73
C VAL A 416 -0.22 6.05 -25.26
N GLN A 417 -0.09 5.40 -24.11
CA GLN A 417 1.20 4.88 -23.64
C GLN A 417 1.61 3.67 -24.49
N LEU A 418 2.91 3.52 -24.82
CA LEU A 418 3.42 2.46 -25.70
C LEU A 418 2.99 1.06 -25.25
N GLU A 419 2.99 0.81 -23.94
CA GLU A 419 2.58 -0.45 -23.33
C GLU A 419 1.09 -0.78 -23.51
N ARG A 420 0.26 0.18 -23.93
CA ARG A 420 -1.18 0.00 -24.16
C ARG A 420 -1.52 -0.16 -25.64
N VAL A 421 -0.52 -0.14 -26.51
CA VAL A 421 -0.68 -0.35 -27.95
C VAL A 421 -1.00 -1.81 -28.19
N ARG A 422 -2.06 -2.07 -28.95
CA ARG A 422 -2.50 -3.44 -29.25
C ARG A 422 -1.97 -3.92 -30.60
N GLN A 423 -2.04 -3.05 -31.60
CA GLN A 423 -1.64 -3.35 -32.97
C GLN A 423 -1.30 -2.05 -33.69
N VAL A 424 -0.26 -2.11 -34.52
CA VAL A 424 0.05 -1.08 -35.51
C VAL A 424 0.01 -1.73 -36.88
N ARG A 425 -0.63 -1.06 -37.82
CA ARG A 425 -0.74 -1.51 -39.22
C ARG A 425 -0.70 -0.33 -40.16
N ASP A 426 -0.46 -0.60 -41.43
CA ASP A 426 -0.57 0.42 -42.45
C ASP A 426 -2.04 0.78 -42.71
N ALA A 427 -2.26 2.03 -43.09
CA ALA A 427 -3.58 2.54 -43.41
C ALA A 427 -4.06 1.95 -44.73
N THR A 428 -5.32 1.53 -44.80
CA THR A 428 -5.93 1.25 -46.10
C THR A 428 -6.19 2.56 -46.84
N PRO A 429 -6.25 2.56 -48.19
CA PRO A 429 -6.53 3.79 -48.95
C PRO A 429 -7.88 4.45 -48.57
N GLU A 430 -8.88 3.65 -48.20
CA GLU A 430 -10.19 4.14 -47.75
C GLU A 430 -10.11 4.80 -46.38
N GLU A 431 -9.38 4.21 -45.44
CA GLU A 431 -9.15 4.79 -44.11
C GLU A 431 -8.36 6.09 -44.21
N ALA A 432 -7.34 6.15 -45.07
CA ALA A 432 -6.58 7.38 -45.30
C ALA A 432 -7.50 8.53 -45.78
N ARG A 433 -8.45 8.24 -46.68
CA ARG A 433 -9.45 9.22 -47.14
C ARG A 433 -10.43 9.61 -46.03
N HIS A 434 -10.93 8.63 -45.28
CA HIS A 434 -11.83 8.87 -44.14
C HIS A 434 -11.17 9.78 -43.10
N TRP A 435 -9.92 9.51 -42.72
CA TRP A 435 -9.20 10.31 -41.73
C TRP A 435 -8.85 11.72 -42.22
N ALA A 436 -8.58 11.87 -43.53
CA ALA A 436 -8.44 13.20 -44.13
C ALA A 436 -9.76 14.01 -44.03
N GLN A 437 -10.91 13.37 -44.25
CA GLN A 437 -12.22 14.01 -44.08
C GLN A 437 -12.48 14.40 -42.62
N VAL A 438 -12.25 13.48 -41.67
CA VAL A 438 -12.39 13.74 -40.23
C VAL A 438 -11.54 14.93 -39.78
N GLU A 439 -10.32 15.07 -40.33
CA GLU A 439 -9.46 16.22 -40.03
C GLU A 439 -10.01 17.53 -40.62
N ALA A 440 -10.56 17.50 -41.84
CA ALA A 440 -11.19 18.66 -42.46
C ALA A 440 -12.40 19.13 -41.65
N ASP A 441 -13.30 18.20 -41.29
CA ASP A 441 -14.51 18.49 -40.50
C ASP A 441 -14.15 19.04 -39.12
N HIS A 442 -13.11 18.50 -38.49
CA HIS A 442 -12.61 19.00 -37.21
C HIS A 442 -12.09 20.44 -37.33
N LYS A 443 -11.34 20.77 -38.39
CA LYS A 443 -10.86 22.14 -38.63
C LYS A 443 -12.02 23.13 -38.78
N VAL A 444 -13.06 22.74 -39.53
CA VAL A 444 -14.28 23.56 -39.68
C VAL A 444 -14.96 23.80 -38.33
N ARG A 445 -15.13 22.74 -37.52
CA ARG A 445 -15.75 22.86 -36.19
C ARG A 445 -14.93 23.76 -35.26
N VAL A 446 -13.61 23.57 -35.19
CA VAL A 446 -12.73 24.41 -34.36
C VAL A 446 -12.76 25.88 -34.79
N ALA A 447 -12.85 26.15 -36.10
CA ALA A 447 -12.99 27.52 -36.60
C ALA A 447 -14.33 28.14 -36.15
N ALA A 448 -15.43 27.39 -36.22
CA ALA A 448 -16.74 27.84 -35.75
C ALA A 448 -16.76 28.08 -34.23
N ASP A 449 -16.15 27.21 -33.44
CA ASP A 449 -16.06 27.36 -31.98
C ASP A 449 -15.21 28.57 -31.58
N LYS A 450 -14.08 28.80 -32.27
CA LYS A 450 -13.27 30.01 -32.08
C LYS A 450 -14.04 31.29 -32.44
N ALA A 451 -14.85 31.27 -33.49
CA ALA A 451 -15.69 32.41 -33.85
C ALA A 451 -16.72 32.71 -32.76
N LYS A 452 -17.41 31.68 -32.24
CA LYS A 452 -18.34 31.82 -31.11
C LYS A 452 -17.66 32.29 -29.83
N GLN A 453 -16.45 31.80 -29.55
CA GLN A 453 -15.68 32.24 -28.40
C GLN A 453 -15.33 33.73 -28.50
N LYS A 454 -14.86 34.17 -29.68
CA LYS A 454 -14.57 35.59 -29.94
C LYS A 454 -15.83 36.46 -29.79
N GLU A 455 -16.98 35.98 -30.24
CA GLU A 455 -18.27 36.67 -30.05
C GLU A 455 -18.66 36.78 -28.57
N ARG A 456 -18.48 35.70 -27.78
CA ARG A 456 -18.71 35.70 -26.33
C ARG A 456 -17.77 36.65 -25.60
N GLU A 457 -16.48 36.64 -25.95
CA GLU A 457 -15.49 37.57 -25.41
C GLU A 457 -15.82 39.02 -25.74
N ALA A 458 -16.29 39.29 -26.96
CA ALA A 458 -16.75 40.62 -27.37
C ALA A 458 -18.02 41.05 -26.61
N ARG A 459 -18.99 40.16 -26.42
CA ARG A 459 -20.19 40.42 -25.59
C ARG A 459 -19.84 40.71 -24.14
N TRP A 460 -18.94 39.91 -23.56
CA TRP A 460 -18.43 40.10 -22.21
C TRP A 460 -17.71 41.44 -22.06
N ALA A 461 -16.84 41.80 -23.01
CA ALA A 461 -16.14 43.09 -23.03
C ALA A 461 -17.11 44.28 -23.19
N ALA A 462 -18.25 44.09 -23.86
CA ALA A 462 -19.31 45.08 -23.99
C ALA A 462 -20.26 45.14 -22.77
N GLY A 463 -20.02 44.36 -21.71
CA GLY A 463 -20.85 44.34 -20.50
C GLY A 463 -22.20 43.64 -20.66
N LEU A 464 -22.43 42.97 -21.79
CA LEU A 464 -23.63 42.18 -22.05
C LEU A 464 -23.42 40.77 -21.50
N ARG A 465 -24.16 40.41 -20.44
CA ARG A 465 -24.14 39.04 -19.87
C ARG A 465 -24.59 37.98 -20.88
#